data_AF-A0A2N1KXY9-F1
#
_entry.id   AF-A0A2N1KXY9-F1
#
_cell.length_a   1.000
_cell.length_b   1.000
_cell.length_c   1.000
_cell.angle_alpha   90.00
_cell.angle_beta   90.00
_cell.angle_gamma   90.00
#
_symmetry.space_group_name_H-M   'P 1'
#
loop_
_entity.id
_entity.type
_entity.pdbx_description
1 polymer ?
#
loop_
_entity_poly.entity_id
_entity_poly.type
_entity_poly.pdbx_seq_one_letter_code
_entity_poly.pdbx_strand_id
1 'polypeptide(L)'
;AGAGVDVFVVDSGIFLEHEEFQGRQGKTIVEKTFCNNPADDNGHGTNVASLVGGKTLGVASNANIIGVKITGNDCPLTSQNIINGITYVMQQKANDPGRKIVLNLSATSTDSAVGDAA
;
A
#
# COMPACT_ATOMS: atom_id res chain seq x y z
N ALA A 1 -0.70 18.01 5.67
CA ALA A 1 -1.48 16.75 5.79
C ALA A 1 -2.16 16.47 4.45
N GLY A 2 -1.77 15.40 3.74
CA GLY A 2 -2.00 15.15 2.30
C GLY A 2 -3.45 14.93 1.83
N ALA A 3 -4.37 15.85 2.14
CA ALA A 3 -5.77 15.77 1.72
C ALA A 3 -5.94 15.66 0.20
N GLY A 4 -6.82 14.75 -0.22
CA GLY A 4 -7.10 14.50 -1.65
C GLY A 4 -5.98 13.77 -2.40
N VAL A 5 -5.03 13.20 -1.66
CA VAL A 5 -3.98 12.33 -2.21
C VAL A 5 -4.22 10.90 -1.75
N ASP A 6 -4.04 9.97 -2.67
CA ASP A 6 -4.13 8.54 -2.43
C ASP A 6 -2.71 7.97 -2.40
N VAL A 7 -2.32 7.46 -1.22
CA VAL A 7 -1.03 6.80 -1.06
C VAL A 7 -1.24 5.29 -1.11
N PHE A 8 -0.66 4.68 -2.14
CA PHE A 8 -0.65 3.23 -2.30
C PHE A 8 0.59 2.68 -1.61
N VAL A 9 0.37 1.83 -0.60
CA VAL A 9 1.43 1.14 0.14
C VAL A 9 1.52 -0.28 -0.41
N VAL A 10 2.49 -0.52 -1.28
CA VAL A 10 2.72 -1.81 -1.94
C VAL A 10 3.68 -2.63 -1.09
N ASP A 11 3.13 -3.58 -0.33
CA ASP A 11 3.82 -4.23 0.79
C ASP A 11 3.19 -5.59 1.15
N SER A 12 3.30 -6.00 2.42
CA SER A 12 2.77 -7.21 3.05
C SER A 12 1.29 -7.13 3.41
N GLY A 13 0.62 -6.02 3.09
CA GLY A 13 -0.78 -5.76 3.43
C GLY A 13 -0.91 -4.70 4.52
N ILE A 14 -2.14 -4.44 4.95
CA ILE A 14 -2.46 -3.50 6.03
C ILE A 14 -3.54 -4.09 6.93
N PHE A 15 -3.29 -4.12 8.24
CA PHE A 15 -4.32 -4.39 9.23
C PHE A 15 -5.24 -3.17 9.39
N LEU A 16 -6.34 -3.16 8.64
CA LEU A 16 -7.27 -2.02 8.53
C LEU A 16 -7.88 -1.60 9.88
N GLU A 17 -7.99 -2.52 10.83
CA GLU A 17 -8.56 -2.28 12.15
C GLU A 17 -7.55 -1.70 13.16
N HIS A 18 -6.27 -1.55 12.79
CA HIS A 18 -5.24 -1.00 13.65
C HIS A 18 -5.64 0.38 14.20
N GLU A 19 -5.32 0.64 15.47
CA GLU A 19 -5.76 1.86 16.17
C GLU A 19 -5.32 3.16 15.47
N GLU A 20 -4.18 3.15 14.79
CA GLU A 20 -3.67 4.28 14.01
C GLU A 20 -4.59 4.69 12.85
N PHE A 21 -5.45 3.79 12.38
CA PHE A 21 -6.36 4.06 11.27
C PHE A 21 -7.75 4.45 11.74
N GLN A 22 -8.06 4.23 13.02
CA GLN A 22 -9.34 4.59 13.62
C GLN A 22 -9.47 6.10 13.81
N GLY A 23 -10.68 6.62 13.63
CA GLY A 23 -10.98 8.04 13.84
C GLY A 23 -10.47 8.99 12.74
N ARG A 24 -9.95 8.47 11.63
CA ARG A 24 -9.52 9.25 10.46
C ARG A 24 -10.73 9.71 9.65
N GLN A 25 -11.46 10.70 10.16
CA GLN A 25 -12.74 11.14 9.59
C GLN A 25 -12.61 11.54 8.11
N GLY A 26 -13.48 10.95 7.27
CA GLY A 26 -13.51 11.22 5.83
C GLY A 26 -12.24 10.78 5.08
N LYS A 27 -11.50 9.79 5.61
CA LYS A 27 -10.35 9.18 4.95
C LYS A 27 -10.63 7.73 4.63
N THR A 28 -10.23 7.34 3.44
CA THR A 28 -10.35 5.94 3.00
C THR A 28 -9.13 5.16 3.49
N ILE A 29 -9.39 3.99 4.06
CA ILE A 29 -8.40 2.94 4.24
C ILE A 29 -8.97 1.62 3.71
N VAL A 30 -8.31 1.07 2.70
CA VAL A 30 -8.74 -0.15 2.01
C VAL A 30 -7.52 -0.95 1.58
N GLU A 31 -7.73 -2.20 1.20
CA GLU A 31 -6.68 -3.05 0.69
C GLU A 31 -7.09 -3.77 -0.60
N LYS A 32 -6.12 -3.95 -1.51
CA LYS A 32 -6.15 -4.92 -2.59
C LYS A 32 -5.06 -5.97 -2.36
N THR A 33 -5.45 -7.25 -2.28
CA THR A 33 -4.51 -8.37 -2.17
C THR A 33 -4.27 -9.08 -3.51
N PHE A 34 -3.01 -9.48 -3.71
CA PHE A 34 -2.52 -10.43 -4.73
C PHE A 34 -2.05 -11.75 -4.11
N CYS A 35 -2.32 -11.95 -2.82
CA CYS A 35 -2.04 -13.16 -2.05
C CYS A 35 -3.35 -13.85 -1.67
N ASN A 36 -3.28 -15.13 -1.29
CA ASN A 36 -4.47 -15.88 -0.86
C ASN A 36 -4.99 -15.37 0.48
N ASN A 37 -4.08 -15.15 1.43
CA ASN A 37 -4.41 -14.52 2.70
C ASN A 37 -4.45 -12.98 2.54
N PRO A 38 -5.58 -12.31 2.84
CA PRO A 38 -5.65 -10.86 2.85
C PRO A 38 -5.11 -10.21 4.13
N ALA A 39 -4.84 -10.98 5.20
CA ALA A 39 -4.33 -10.39 6.43
C ALA A 39 -2.88 -9.90 6.25
N ASP A 40 -2.53 -8.76 6.86
CA ASP A 40 -1.14 -8.39 7.06
C ASP A 40 -0.52 -9.29 8.15
N ASP A 41 0.02 -10.41 7.71
CA ASP A 41 0.60 -11.47 8.53
C ASP A 41 2.10 -11.25 8.81
N ASN A 42 2.66 -10.15 8.33
CA ASN A 42 4.03 -9.72 8.59
C ASN A 42 4.09 -8.48 9.51
N GLY A 43 3.15 -7.54 9.33
CA GLY A 43 3.06 -6.29 10.08
C GLY A 43 3.89 -5.14 9.48
N HIS A 44 4.77 -5.41 8.51
CA HIS A 44 5.60 -4.38 7.89
C HIS A 44 4.76 -3.36 7.13
N GLY A 45 3.76 -3.80 6.35
CA GLY A 45 2.92 -2.90 5.58
C GLY A 45 2.01 -2.04 6.47
N THR A 46 1.49 -2.60 7.57
CA THR A 46 0.80 -1.82 8.61
C THR A 46 1.70 -0.75 9.22
N ASN A 47 2.96 -1.09 9.53
CA ASN A 47 3.94 -0.14 10.07
C ASN A 47 4.18 1.02 9.09
N VAL A 48 4.51 0.71 7.83
CA VAL A 48 4.73 1.70 6.77
C VAL A 48 3.49 2.58 6.58
N ALA A 49 2.30 1.98 6.46
CA ALA A 49 1.04 2.70 6.31
C ALA A 49 0.73 3.62 7.52
N SER A 50 1.09 3.21 8.73
CA SER A 50 0.92 4.02 9.94
C SER A 50 1.81 5.28 9.93
N LEU A 51 3.04 5.18 9.42
CA LEU A 51 3.95 6.33 9.28
C LEU A 51 3.50 7.27 8.16
N VAL A 52 2.88 6.74 7.11
CA VAL A 52 2.31 7.57 6.04
C VAL A 52 1.07 8.31 6.53
N GLY A 53 0.07 7.58 7.03
CA GLY A 53 -1.29 8.10 7.22
C GLY A 53 -1.88 7.93 8.61
N GLY A 54 -1.13 7.38 9.57
CA GLY A 54 -1.63 7.15 10.94
C GLY A 54 -2.13 8.41 11.62
N LYS A 55 -3.09 8.24 12.53
CA LYS A 55 -3.71 9.33 13.28
C LYS A 55 -2.74 10.02 14.24
N THR A 56 -1.78 9.28 14.82
CA THR A 56 -0.85 9.85 15.81
C THR A 56 0.51 10.15 15.21
N LEU A 57 1.05 9.26 14.37
CA LEU A 57 2.41 9.34 13.84
C LEU A 57 2.48 9.59 12.33
N GLY A 58 1.34 9.68 11.64
CA GLY A 58 1.30 9.85 10.20
C GLY A 58 1.84 11.19 9.73
N VAL A 59 2.79 11.18 8.78
CA VAL A 59 3.29 12.41 8.14
C VAL A 59 2.19 13.09 7.30
N ALA A 60 1.33 12.29 6.68
CA ALA A 60 0.22 12.71 5.83
C ALA A 60 -1.12 12.16 6.33
N SER A 61 -1.46 12.37 7.62
CA SER A 61 -2.67 11.79 8.25
C SER A 61 -4.00 12.02 7.50
N ASN A 62 -4.10 13.10 6.70
CA ASN A 62 -5.27 13.41 5.87
C ASN A 62 -5.25 12.80 4.45
N ALA A 63 -4.25 12.00 4.09
CA ALA A 63 -4.26 11.23 2.85
C ALA A 63 -5.19 10.02 2.94
N ASN A 64 -5.64 9.50 1.80
CA ASN A 64 -6.24 8.17 1.75
C ASN A 64 -5.11 7.13 1.67
N ILE A 65 -5.30 5.99 2.34
CA ILE A 65 -4.32 4.90 2.34
C ILE A 65 -4.92 3.69 1.63
N ILE A 66 -4.19 3.18 0.64
CA ILE A 66 -4.59 1.99 -0.10
C ILE A 66 -3.47 0.96 0.03
N GLY A 67 -3.73 -0.10 0.80
CA GLY A 67 -2.81 -1.23 0.88
C GLY A 67 -2.85 -2.04 -0.41
N VAL A 68 -1.67 -2.46 -0.89
CA VAL A 68 -1.54 -3.37 -2.02
C VAL A 68 -0.65 -4.53 -1.56
N LYS A 69 -1.27 -5.62 -1.09
CA LYS A 69 -0.54 -6.79 -0.60
C LYS A 69 0.04 -7.60 -1.76
N ILE A 70 1.37 -7.68 -1.81
CA ILE A 70 2.14 -8.42 -2.83
C ILE A 70 3.01 -9.54 -2.23
N THR A 71 3.10 -9.62 -0.90
CA THR A 71 3.89 -10.62 -0.17
C THR A 71 3.27 -10.91 1.21
N GLY A 72 3.70 -11.99 1.85
CA GLY A 72 3.21 -12.46 3.16
C GLY A 72 3.86 -13.80 3.54
N ASN A 73 3.43 -14.40 4.64
CA ASN A 73 4.02 -15.67 5.09
C ASN A 73 3.72 -16.84 4.13
N ASP A 74 2.53 -16.82 3.51
CA ASP A 74 2.08 -17.79 2.50
C ASP A 74 2.22 -17.29 1.06
N CYS A 75 2.86 -16.13 0.87
CA CYS A 75 2.88 -15.41 -0.40
C CYS A 75 4.27 -14.88 -0.68
N PRO A 76 5.11 -15.61 -1.44
CA PRO A 76 6.48 -15.17 -1.70
C PRO A 76 6.50 -13.87 -2.52
N LEU A 77 7.45 -12.99 -2.21
CA LEU A 77 7.73 -11.79 -2.98
C LEU A 77 8.36 -12.16 -4.33
N THR A 78 7.53 -12.27 -5.36
CA THR A 78 7.97 -12.53 -6.75
C THR A 78 7.92 -11.25 -7.58
N SER A 79 8.73 -11.19 -8.65
CA SER A 79 8.65 -10.09 -9.62
C SER A 79 7.25 -9.93 -10.21
N GLN A 80 6.54 -11.04 -10.45
CA GLN A 80 5.17 -11.01 -10.95
C GLN A 80 4.22 -10.30 -9.98
N ASN A 81 4.33 -10.56 -8.67
CA ASN A 81 3.49 -9.90 -7.67
C ASN A 81 3.79 -8.40 -7.57
N ILE A 82 5.07 -8.01 -7.66
CA ILE A 82 5.48 -6.60 -7.71
C ILE A 82 4.89 -5.91 -8.93
N ILE A 83 5.05 -6.50 -10.12
CA ILE A 83 4.50 -5.97 -11.39
C ILE A 83 2.98 -5.86 -11.32
N ASN A 84 2.29 -6.87 -10.75
CA ASN A 84 0.84 -6.85 -10.57
C ASN A 84 0.40 -5.70 -9.65
N GLY A 85 1.13 -5.49 -8.55
CA GLY A 85 0.90 -4.40 -7.61
C GLY A 85 1.04 -3.03 -8.27
N ILE A 86 2.17 -2.79 -8.96
CA ILE A 86 2.43 -1.53 -9.68
C ILE A 86 1.38 -1.32 -10.78
N THR A 87 1.10 -2.35 -11.57
CA THR A 87 0.12 -2.31 -12.66
C THR A 87 -1.26 -1.93 -12.14
N TYR A 88 -1.67 -2.45 -10.99
CA TYR A 88 -2.93 -2.08 -10.35
C TYR A 88 -2.97 -0.58 -10.01
N VAL A 89 -1.90 -0.03 -9.42
CA VAL A 89 -1.82 1.42 -9.12
C VAL A 89 -1.91 2.24 -10.40
N MET A 90 -1.20 1.84 -11.46
CA MET A 90 -1.24 2.50 -12.75
C MET A 90 -2.64 2.47 -13.39
N GLN A 91 -3.37 1.37 -13.25
CA GLN A 91 -4.76 1.26 -13.69
C GLN A 91 -5.67 2.22 -12.90
N GLN A 92 -5.46 2.40 -11.59
CA GLN A 92 -6.22 3.40 -10.82
C GLN A 92 -6.00 4.81 -11.35
N LYS A 93 -4.77 5.15 -11.76
CA LYS A 93 -4.45 6.44 -12.38
C LYS A 93 -5.05 6.59 -13.77
N ALA A 94 -5.03 5.53 -14.57
CA ALA A 94 -5.57 5.56 -15.93
C ALA A 94 -7.11 5.73 -15.92
N ASN A 95 -7.79 5.08 -14.97
CA ASN A 95 -9.24 5.18 -14.83
C ASN A 95 -9.71 6.55 -14.31
N ASP A 96 -8.86 7.24 -13.53
CA ASP A 96 -9.11 8.61 -13.09
C ASP A 96 -7.82 9.45 -13.21
N PRO A 97 -7.61 10.11 -14.36
CA PRO A 97 -6.46 10.98 -14.58
C PRO A 97 -6.37 12.15 -13.60
N GLY A 98 -7.48 12.55 -12.95
CA GLY A 98 -7.51 13.61 -11.94
C GLY A 98 -7.00 13.17 -10.56
N ARG A 99 -6.96 11.86 -10.30
CA ARG A 99 -6.54 11.26 -9.03
C ARG A 99 -5.07 11.57 -8.73
N LYS A 100 -4.78 12.17 -7.57
CA LYS A 100 -3.40 12.43 -7.11
C LYS A 100 -2.89 11.18 -6.39
N ILE A 101 -1.84 10.57 -6.93
CA ILE A 101 -1.35 9.27 -6.46
C ILE A 101 0.12 9.40 -6.05
N VAL A 102 0.45 8.79 -4.91
CA VAL A 102 1.82 8.45 -4.52
C VAL A 102 1.89 6.95 -4.37
N LEU A 103 2.89 6.32 -4.99
CA LEU A 103 3.18 4.90 -4.83
C LEU A 103 4.40 4.77 -3.91
N ASN A 104 4.22 4.10 -2.78
CA ASN A 104 5.31 3.65 -1.92
C ASN A 104 5.49 2.13 -2.12
N LEU A 105 6.66 1.75 -2.61
CA LEU A 105 7.07 0.35 -2.75
C LEU A 105 8.16 0.09 -1.74
N SER A 106 7.85 -0.72 -0.73
CA SER A 106 8.78 -1.04 0.36
C SER A 106 9.06 -2.54 0.37
N ALA A 107 9.67 -3.00 -0.72
CA ALA A 107 10.02 -4.38 -0.94
C ALA A 107 11.38 -4.47 -1.63
N THR A 108 12.23 -5.39 -1.19
CA THR A 108 13.51 -5.69 -1.84
C THR A 108 13.50 -7.13 -2.31
N SER A 109 13.69 -7.37 -3.61
CA SER A 109 13.91 -8.70 -4.16
C SER A 109 15.34 -8.82 -4.68
N THR A 110 15.86 -10.04 -4.77
CA THR A 110 17.10 -10.35 -5.50
C THR A 110 16.82 -10.72 -6.97
N ASP A 111 15.59 -10.51 -7.43
CA ASP A 111 15.15 -10.88 -8.77
C ASP A 111 15.42 -9.71 -9.73
N SER A 112 16.19 -9.96 -10.79
CA SER A 112 16.73 -8.92 -11.69
C SER A 112 15.65 -8.09 -12.38
N ALA A 113 14.44 -8.63 -12.54
CA ALA A 113 13.33 -7.91 -13.19
C ALA A 113 12.82 -6.70 -12.39
N VAL A 114 13.11 -6.62 -11.08
CA VAL A 114 12.66 -5.49 -10.23
C VAL A 114 13.59 -4.28 -10.35
N GLY A 115 14.86 -4.48 -10.74
CA GLY A 115 15.82 -3.39 -10.93
C GLY A 115 15.52 -2.48 -12.13
N ASP A 116 14.78 -2.99 -13.13
CA ASP A 116 14.48 -2.27 -14.38
C ASP A 116 13.16 -1.46 -14.31
N ALA A 117 12.45 -1.51 -13.19
CA ALA A 117 11.16 -0.81 -13.00
C ALA A 117 11.30 0.58 -12.35
N ALA A 118 12.54 1.05 -12.10
CA ALA A 118 12.86 2.31 -11.44
C ALA A 118 13.32 3.40 -12.42
#